data_AF-A0AA43FTP2-F1
#
_entry.id   AF-A0AA43FTP2-F1
#
_cell.length_a   1.000
_cell.length_b   1.000
_cell.length_c   1.000
_cell.angle_alpha   90.00
_cell.angle_beta   90.00
_cell.angle_gamma   90.00
#
_symmetry.space_group_name_H-M   'P 1'
#
loop_
_entity.id
_entity.type
_entity.pdbx_description
1 polymer ?
#
loop_
_entity_poly.entity_id
_entity_poly.type
_entity_poly.pdbx_seq_one_letter_code
_entity_poly.pdbx_strand_id
1 'polypeptide(L)'
;AAPFDMAAGVGFDTDPVAAGILPAPGRVTGSGPALILDPAQNNAFRALNEAWNAGATVRKVPAGGSGTSGGGAGSSGGVYAVTGLSAGAMDQLASRLALQVRRGPASGAELLRPRIGLYRPWTASMDEGWTRWLFERFGFEHTSLRDADVRAGGLGHRYDVIVLPAESAGRLREGFEPGTVPPRYAGGLGDEGVRELAAFVEGGGTMVCLNQSSELCITALDLPVRNVVAHLRRDEFFSSGSIMETVTDPSHAVLWGMPERARIFFDRSPVFDTEEGFRGRVLARYQDAGSPLLSGYLLGEEHMNGRAAALDVEAGDGHVILLGFRPQWRGQPYGTFRVLFNSVLE
;
A
#
# COMPACT_ATOMS: atom_id res chain seq x y z
N ALA A 1 1.15 19.73 7.46
CA ALA A 1 1.62 19.27 6.13
C ALA A 1 2.77 18.31 6.38
N ALA A 2 2.76 17.11 5.79
CA ALA A 2 3.96 16.28 5.81
C ALA A 2 5.05 17.02 5.01
N PRO A 3 6.26 17.21 5.53
CA PRO A 3 7.35 17.79 4.76
C PRO A 3 7.57 16.95 3.49
N PHE A 4 8.01 17.60 2.41
CA PHE A 4 8.41 16.91 1.18
C PHE A 4 9.48 15.88 1.52
N ASP A 5 9.15 14.60 1.36
CA ASP A 5 9.92 13.49 1.90
C ASP A 5 10.50 12.63 0.78
N MET A 6 11.50 13.20 0.13
CA MET A 6 12.33 12.58 -0.90
C MET A 6 13.78 12.82 -0.55
N ALA A 7 14.63 11.79 -0.70
CA ALA A 7 16.06 11.96 -0.55
C ALA A 7 16.61 12.99 -1.55
N ALA A 8 17.70 13.66 -1.20
CA ALA A 8 18.38 14.60 -2.08
C ALA A 8 18.88 13.91 -3.36
N GLY A 9 18.84 14.62 -4.48
CA GLY A 9 19.26 14.18 -5.82
C GLY A 9 18.26 13.28 -6.53
N VAL A 10 17.07 13.07 -5.96
CA VAL A 10 16.04 12.20 -6.54
C VAL A 10 14.72 12.93 -6.86
N GLY A 11 14.73 14.27 -6.77
CA GLY A 11 13.60 15.17 -7.00
C GLY A 11 13.95 16.35 -7.94
N PHE A 12 13.33 17.52 -7.70
CA PHE A 12 13.51 18.73 -8.52
C PHE A 12 14.84 19.46 -8.29
N ASP A 13 15.72 18.91 -7.46
CA ASP A 13 17.01 19.48 -7.09
C ASP A 13 18.14 19.11 -8.06
N THR A 14 17.86 18.27 -9.06
CA THR A 14 18.81 17.91 -10.12
C THR A 14 19.01 19.01 -11.16
N ASP A 15 18.13 20.02 -11.18
CA ASP A 15 18.23 21.18 -12.07
C ASP A 15 18.25 22.48 -11.23
N PRO A 16 19.27 23.36 -11.40
CA PRO A 16 19.41 24.58 -10.61
C PRO A 16 18.23 25.55 -10.72
N VAL A 17 17.46 25.48 -11.81
CA VAL A 17 16.28 26.33 -12.08
C VAL A 17 15.01 25.70 -11.50
N ALA A 18 14.93 24.36 -11.46
CA ALA A 18 13.81 23.64 -10.88
C ALA A 18 13.92 23.40 -9.35
N ALA A 19 15.07 23.71 -8.75
CA ALA A 19 15.35 23.49 -7.32
C ALA A 19 14.47 24.37 -6.41
N GLY A 20 13.21 23.97 -6.20
CA GLY A 20 12.22 24.75 -5.47
C GLY A 20 11.89 24.24 -4.06
N ILE A 21 12.14 22.95 -3.76
CA ILE A 21 11.77 22.34 -2.48
C ILE A 21 12.84 21.33 -2.07
N LEU A 22 13.66 21.70 -1.08
CA LEU A 22 14.60 20.77 -0.44
C LEU A 22 13.95 20.16 0.82
N PRO A 23 14.17 18.86 1.10
CA PRO A 23 13.76 18.27 2.36
C PRO A 23 14.52 18.93 3.52
N ALA A 24 13.92 18.94 4.71
CA ALA A 24 14.62 19.36 5.91
C ALA A 24 15.83 18.43 6.16
N PRO A 25 16.99 18.93 6.61
CA PRO A 25 18.13 18.07 6.91
C PRO A 25 17.77 16.98 7.91
N GLY A 26 18.27 15.77 7.68
CA GLY A 26 18.07 14.65 8.59
C GLY A 26 18.56 14.96 10.00
N ARG A 27 17.79 14.53 11.00
CA ARG A 27 18.06 14.82 12.41
C ARG A 27 17.80 13.57 13.26
N VAL A 28 18.79 13.22 14.06
CA VAL A 28 18.68 12.19 15.10
C VAL A 28 18.57 12.87 16.47
N THR A 29 17.62 12.44 17.29
CA THR A 29 17.42 12.95 18.67
C THR A 29 17.31 11.79 19.67
N GLY A 30 17.33 12.06 20.97
CA GLY A 30 17.16 11.04 22.01
C GLY A 30 18.36 10.09 22.18
N SER A 31 18.14 9.00 22.90
CA SER A 31 19.16 7.98 23.20
C SER A 31 18.54 6.58 23.28
N GLY A 32 19.38 5.53 23.20
CA GLY A 32 18.93 4.14 23.24
C GLY A 32 19.43 3.31 22.06
N PRO A 33 19.26 1.98 22.10
CA PRO A 33 19.85 1.07 21.11
C PRO A 33 19.12 1.02 19.76
N ALA A 34 17.87 1.52 19.66
CA ALA A 34 17.08 1.44 18.44
C ALA A 34 16.95 2.80 17.73
N LEU A 35 16.86 2.79 16.40
CA LEU A 35 16.40 3.92 15.59
C LEU A 35 14.88 3.81 15.42
N ILE A 36 14.13 4.78 15.92
CA ILE A 36 12.67 4.84 15.79
C ILE A 36 12.33 5.62 14.52
N LEU A 37 11.59 4.96 13.63
CA LEU A 37 11.18 5.42 12.31
C LEU A 37 9.67 5.62 12.30
N ASP A 38 9.23 6.85 12.04
CA ASP A 38 7.82 7.20 11.89
C ASP A 38 7.38 6.96 10.43
N PRO A 39 6.42 6.05 10.15
CA PRO A 39 5.92 5.79 8.79
C PRO A 39 5.17 6.97 8.16
N ALA A 40 4.97 8.07 8.90
CA ALA A 40 4.57 9.35 8.33
C ALA A 40 5.61 9.89 7.32
N GLN A 41 6.85 9.41 7.40
CA GLN A 41 7.91 9.65 6.43
C GLN A 41 8.01 8.46 5.47
N ASN A 42 7.75 8.67 4.18
CA ASN A 42 8.01 7.68 3.13
C ASN A 42 9.48 7.19 3.13
N ASN A 43 10.46 8.06 3.41
CA ASN A 43 11.86 7.63 3.46
C ASN A 43 12.13 6.66 4.63
N ALA A 44 11.24 6.56 5.62
CA ALA A 44 11.33 5.53 6.66
C ALA A 44 11.34 4.13 6.04
N PHE A 45 10.56 3.88 4.99
CA PHE A 45 10.51 2.58 4.33
C PHE A 45 11.80 2.26 3.55
N ARG A 46 12.50 3.27 3.01
CA ARG A 46 13.88 3.08 2.49
C ARG A 46 14.81 2.66 3.60
N ALA A 47 14.72 3.32 4.75
CA ALA A 47 15.53 2.98 5.91
C ALA A 47 15.30 1.55 6.41
N LEU A 48 14.05 1.06 6.40
CA LEU A 48 13.73 -0.33 6.74
C LEU A 48 14.42 -1.31 5.78
N ASN A 49 14.29 -1.08 4.47
CA ASN A 49 14.90 -1.93 3.47
C ASN A 49 16.43 -1.93 3.53
N GLU A 50 17.05 -0.77 3.73
CA GLU A 50 18.50 -0.69 3.93
C GLU A 50 18.97 -1.32 5.24
N ALA A 51 18.16 -1.24 6.31
CA ALA A 51 18.45 -1.92 7.56
C ALA A 51 18.47 -3.43 7.39
N TRP A 52 17.47 -4.02 6.72
CA TRP A 52 17.48 -5.46 6.40
C TRP A 52 18.70 -5.86 5.56
N ASN A 53 19.06 -5.06 4.56
CA ASN A 53 20.26 -5.31 3.74
C ASN A 53 21.57 -5.28 4.56
N ALA A 54 21.60 -4.50 5.64
CA ALA A 54 22.73 -4.42 6.56
C ALA A 54 22.69 -5.52 7.65
N GLY A 55 21.72 -6.44 7.62
CA GLY A 55 21.55 -7.49 8.64
C GLY A 55 20.98 -6.99 9.96
N ALA A 56 20.39 -5.79 9.99
CA ALA A 56 19.73 -5.24 11.17
C ALA A 56 18.32 -5.83 11.35
N THR A 57 17.82 -5.79 12.58
CA THR A 57 16.48 -6.27 12.93
C THR A 57 15.49 -5.10 12.93
N VAL A 58 14.37 -5.28 12.23
CA VAL A 58 13.23 -4.35 12.20
C VAL A 58 12.13 -4.87 13.14
N ARG A 59 11.47 -3.97 13.87
CA ARG A 59 10.37 -4.30 14.79
C ARG A 59 9.16 -3.39 14.56
N LYS A 60 7.95 -3.96 14.64
CA LYS A 60 6.67 -3.23 14.69
C LYS A 60 6.39 -2.82 16.14
N VAL A 61 6.21 -1.53 16.37
CA VAL A 61 5.86 -0.95 17.68
C VAL A 61 4.48 -0.29 17.57
N PRO A 62 3.41 -0.96 18.02
CA PRO A 62 2.05 -0.40 17.98
C PRO A 62 1.92 0.91 18.78
N ALA A 63 0.88 1.67 18.49
CA ALA A 63 0.55 2.89 19.23
C ALA A 63 0.46 2.61 20.75
N GLY A 64 1.04 3.51 21.56
CA GLY A 64 1.14 3.34 23.02
C GLY A 64 2.31 2.45 23.48
N GLY A 65 3.05 1.83 22.55
CA GLY A 65 4.27 1.09 22.85
C GLY A 65 5.43 1.98 23.32
N SER A 66 6.43 1.38 23.97
CA SER A 66 7.62 2.13 24.40
C SER A 66 8.38 2.65 23.19
N GLY A 67 8.55 3.96 23.10
CA GLY A 67 9.21 4.62 21.97
C GLY A 67 8.26 5.39 21.04
N THR A 68 6.94 5.31 21.23
CA THR A 68 5.96 6.12 20.47
C THR A 68 5.78 7.53 21.03
N SER A 69 6.32 7.84 22.21
CA SER A 69 6.30 9.20 22.77
C SER A 69 7.30 10.10 22.05
N GLY A 70 6.81 11.23 21.51
CA GLY A 70 7.61 12.22 20.79
C GLY A 70 7.48 12.19 19.27
N GLY A 71 6.52 11.45 18.71
CA GLY A 71 6.08 11.65 17.32
C GLY A 71 5.62 13.10 17.11
N GLY A 72 5.89 13.66 15.92
CA GLY A 72 5.41 15.00 15.58
C GLY A 72 3.89 15.09 15.70
N ALA A 73 3.36 16.30 15.90
CA ALA A 73 1.92 16.54 15.96
C ALA A 73 1.21 15.90 14.73
N GLY A 74 0.57 14.74 14.94
CA GLY A 74 -0.03 13.93 13.86
C GLY A 74 0.26 12.42 13.91
N SER A 75 1.21 11.94 14.72
CA SER A 75 1.49 10.50 14.89
C SER A 75 0.48 9.85 15.85
N SER A 76 -0.67 9.41 15.33
CA SER A 76 -1.67 8.61 16.09
C SER A 76 -1.50 7.10 15.93
N GLY A 77 -0.60 6.63 15.05
CA GLY A 77 -0.35 5.21 14.76
C GLY A 77 0.93 4.65 15.40
N GLY A 78 1.27 3.41 15.03
CA GLY A 78 2.52 2.77 15.43
C GLY A 78 3.74 3.26 14.65
N VAL A 79 4.91 2.81 15.08
CA VAL A 79 6.22 3.14 14.51
C VAL A 79 7.03 1.87 14.24
N TYR A 80 8.12 2.00 13.49
CA TYR A 80 9.09 0.93 13.31
C TYR A 80 10.36 1.21 14.15
N ALA A 81 10.95 0.17 14.72
CA ALA A 81 12.21 0.28 15.46
C ALA A 81 13.29 -0.59 14.80
N VAL A 82 14.43 0.00 14.48
CA VAL A 82 15.59 -0.68 13.89
C VAL A 82 16.69 -0.86 14.92
N THR A 83 17.16 -2.08 15.09
CA THR A 83 18.24 -2.46 16.03
C THR A 83 19.35 -3.21 15.31
N GLY A 84 20.58 -3.16 15.83
CA GLY A 84 21.74 -3.82 15.22
C GLY A 84 22.58 -2.92 14.30
N LEU A 85 22.18 -1.67 14.08
CA LEU A 85 23.03 -0.68 13.41
C LEU A 85 23.98 0.02 14.40
N SER A 86 25.16 0.42 13.95
CA SER A 86 26.06 1.28 14.73
C SER A 86 25.50 2.71 14.84
N ALA A 87 25.95 3.49 15.83
CA ALA A 87 25.53 4.88 15.96
C ALA A 87 25.81 5.70 14.69
N GLY A 88 27.04 5.58 14.15
CA GLY A 88 27.41 6.24 12.91
C GLY A 88 26.58 5.80 11.70
N ALA A 89 26.22 4.52 11.60
CA ALA A 89 25.33 4.06 10.52
C ALA A 89 23.92 4.65 10.64
N MET A 90 23.38 4.77 11.85
CA MET A 90 22.08 5.43 12.07
C MET A 90 22.14 6.92 11.72
N ASP A 91 23.20 7.63 12.09
CA ASP A 91 23.38 9.05 11.77
C ASP A 91 23.52 9.28 10.26
N GLN A 92 24.29 8.42 9.57
CA GLN A 92 24.43 8.46 8.11
C GLN A 92 23.11 8.20 7.39
N LEU A 93 22.36 7.20 7.86
CA LEU A 93 21.06 6.86 7.30
C LEU A 93 20.06 8.00 7.49
N ALA A 94 20.02 8.62 8.67
CA ALA A 94 19.18 9.78 8.92
C ALA A 94 19.56 10.97 8.03
N SER A 95 20.85 11.28 7.93
CA SER A 95 21.35 12.39 7.11
C SER A 95 21.06 12.21 5.63
N ARG A 96 21.43 11.06 5.05
CA ARG A 96 21.29 10.80 3.60
C ARG A 96 19.83 10.71 3.15
N LEU A 97 18.97 10.14 3.98
CA LEU A 97 17.53 10.01 3.69
C LEU A 97 16.70 11.18 4.22
N ALA A 98 17.34 12.24 4.74
CA ALA A 98 16.68 13.42 5.27
C ALA A 98 15.62 13.12 6.37
N LEU A 99 15.86 12.08 7.17
CA LEU A 99 14.89 11.58 8.14
C LEU A 99 14.91 12.37 9.45
N GLN A 100 13.73 12.67 9.97
CA GLN A 100 13.52 13.10 11.35
C GLN A 100 13.29 11.86 12.22
N VAL A 101 14.30 11.45 12.98
CA VAL A 101 14.29 10.19 13.74
C VAL A 101 14.72 10.40 15.18
N ARG A 102 14.38 9.42 16.02
CA ARG A 102 14.75 9.41 17.43
C ARG A 102 15.38 8.08 17.79
N ARG A 103 16.40 8.11 18.63
CA ARG A 103 16.95 6.93 19.31
C ARG A 103 16.04 6.55 20.47
N GLY A 104 15.77 5.26 20.65
CA GLY A 104 14.84 4.78 21.67
C GLY A 104 15.11 3.35 22.13
N PRO A 105 14.23 2.80 22.98
CA PRO A 105 14.33 1.41 23.44
C PRO A 105 14.12 0.43 22.27
N ALA A 106 14.72 -0.76 22.39
CA ALA A 106 14.43 -1.88 21.51
C ALA A 106 13.15 -2.57 21.99
N SER A 107 12.01 -2.22 21.40
CA SER A 107 10.69 -2.73 21.75
C SER A 107 9.95 -3.23 20.52
N GLY A 108 8.79 -3.85 20.74
CA GLY A 108 7.93 -4.33 19.66
C GLY A 108 8.25 -5.74 19.17
N ALA A 109 7.33 -6.26 18.36
CA ALA A 109 7.46 -7.56 17.72
C ALA A 109 8.41 -7.45 16.53
N GLU A 110 9.23 -8.48 16.33
CA GLU A 110 10.10 -8.54 15.15
C GLU A 110 9.28 -8.62 13.87
N LEU A 111 9.65 -7.80 12.89
CA LEU A 111 9.07 -7.82 11.55
C LEU A 111 10.08 -8.48 10.62
N LEU A 112 9.75 -9.70 10.20
CA LEU A 112 10.49 -10.39 9.16
C LEU A 112 10.31 -9.67 7.83
N ARG A 113 11.35 -9.71 7.00
CA ARG A 113 11.28 -9.14 5.65
C ARG A 113 10.34 -10.01 4.79
N PRO A 114 9.25 -9.47 4.26
CA PRO A 114 8.27 -10.25 3.52
C PRO A 114 8.77 -10.59 2.11
N ARG A 115 8.40 -11.78 1.63
CA ARG A 115 8.62 -12.23 0.25
C ARG A 115 7.47 -11.73 -0.61
N ILE A 116 7.71 -10.66 -1.36
CA ILE A 116 6.67 -9.96 -2.13
C ILE A 116 6.58 -10.50 -3.55
N GLY A 117 5.40 -10.95 -3.97
CA GLY A 117 5.04 -11.18 -5.36
C GLY A 117 4.29 -9.98 -5.94
N LEU A 118 4.79 -9.36 -7.02
CA LEU A 118 4.06 -8.34 -7.77
C LEU A 118 3.52 -8.97 -9.05
N TYR A 119 2.20 -9.13 -9.14
CA TYR A 119 1.58 -9.74 -10.31
C TYR A 119 1.71 -8.84 -11.53
N ARG A 120 2.23 -9.41 -12.62
CA ARG A 120 2.52 -8.71 -13.87
C ARG A 120 1.84 -9.43 -15.05
N PRO A 121 0.64 -8.99 -15.46
CA PRO A 121 -0.04 -9.61 -16.58
C PRO A 121 0.75 -9.42 -17.89
N TRP A 122 0.48 -10.25 -18.89
CA TRP A 122 1.03 -10.04 -20.24
C TRP A 122 0.44 -8.82 -20.93
N THR A 123 -0.82 -8.51 -20.64
CA THR A 123 -1.44 -7.27 -21.09
C THR A 123 -0.74 -6.07 -20.48
N ALA A 124 -0.58 -5.00 -21.25
CA ALA A 124 0.05 -3.78 -20.75
C ALA A 124 -0.70 -3.23 -19.51
N SER A 125 0.01 -3.07 -18.40
CA SER A 125 -0.48 -2.44 -17.18
C SER A 125 0.43 -1.28 -16.82
N MET A 126 -0.09 -0.05 -16.92
CA MET A 126 0.64 1.12 -16.42
C MET A 126 0.77 1.07 -14.90
N ASP A 127 -0.27 0.57 -14.22
CA ASP A 127 -0.32 0.53 -12.76
C ASP A 127 0.74 -0.41 -12.18
N GLU A 128 0.91 -1.61 -12.75
CA GLU A 128 2.01 -2.51 -12.39
C GLU A 128 3.37 -1.83 -12.55
N GLY A 129 3.60 -1.16 -13.68
CA GLY A 129 4.86 -0.48 -13.95
C GLY A 129 5.19 0.60 -12.92
N TRP A 130 4.20 1.39 -12.49
CA TRP A 130 4.37 2.38 -11.43
C TRP A 130 4.56 1.76 -10.05
N THR A 131 3.88 0.66 -9.76
CA THR A 131 4.03 -0.11 -8.51
C THR A 131 5.44 -0.67 -8.40
N ARG A 132 5.91 -1.33 -9.46
CA ARG A 132 7.27 -1.85 -9.56
C ARG A 132 8.31 -0.75 -9.41
N TRP A 133 8.16 0.35 -10.16
CA TRP A 133 9.06 1.50 -10.04
C TRP A 133 9.11 2.01 -8.61
N LEU A 134 7.96 2.13 -7.93
CA LEU A 134 7.94 2.61 -6.56
C LEU A 134 8.64 1.63 -5.61
N PHE A 135 8.43 0.32 -5.75
CA PHE A 135 9.16 -0.70 -4.98
C PHE A 135 10.67 -0.61 -5.19
N GLU A 136 11.14 -0.55 -6.44
CA GLU A 136 12.56 -0.37 -6.79
C GLU A 136 13.13 0.91 -6.15
N ARG A 137 12.38 2.02 -6.22
CA ARG A 137 12.79 3.32 -5.68
C ARG A 137 12.83 3.37 -4.16
N PHE A 138 12.12 2.49 -3.47
CA PHE A 138 12.08 2.41 -2.01
C PHE A 138 12.81 1.19 -1.43
N GLY A 139 13.44 0.37 -2.30
CA GLY A 139 14.26 -0.77 -1.90
C GLY A 139 13.47 -2.03 -1.52
N PHE A 140 12.20 -2.11 -1.88
CA PHE A 140 11.39 -3.31 -1.66
C PHE A 140 11.80 -4.39 -2.66
N GLU A 141 12.42 -5.44 -2.13
CA GLU A 141 12.69 -6.66 -2.88
C GLU A 141 11.37 -7.35 -3.21
N HIS A 142 11.18 -7.66 -4.49
CA HIS A 142 9.96 -8.29 -4.98
C HIS A 142 10.27 -9.15 -6.21
N THR A 143 9.41 -10.13 -6.46
CA THR A 143 9.45 -10.96 -7.66
C THR A 143 8.30 -10.59 -8.58
N SER A 144 8.57 -10.36 -9.87
CA SER A 144 7.50 -10.25 -10.87
C SER A 144 6.85 -11.61 -11.10
N LEU A 145 5.58 -11.73 -10.73
CA LEU A 145 4.80 -12.96 -10.82
C LEU A 145 3.99 -12.97 -12.12
N ARG A 146 4.21 -13.94 -13.01
CA ARG A 146 3.46 -14.10 -14.26
C ARG A 146 2.34 -15.12 -14.11
N ASP A 147 1.44 -15.16 -15.09
CA ASP A 147 0.28 -16.05 -15.06
C ASP A 147 0.66 -17.52 -14.88
N ALA A 148 1.72 -17.98 -15.55
CA ALA A 148 2.23 -19.33 -15.43
C ALA A 148 2.79 -19.61 -14.02
N ASP A 149 3.43 -18.61 -13.39
CA ASP A 149 3.94 -18.75 -12.03
C ASP A 149 2.79 -18.85 -11.03
N VAL A 150 1.68 -18.13 -11.25
CA VAL A 150 0.48 -18.25 -10.40
C VAL A 150 -0.16 -19.62 -10.57
N ARG A 151 -0.42 -20.04 -11.81
CA ARG A 151 -1.03 -21.35 -12.10
C ARG A 151 -0.20 -22.54 -11.63
N ALA A 152 1.12 -22.40 -11.58
CA ALA A 152 1.98 -23.45 -11.04
C ALA A 152 1.75 -23.71 -9.53
N GLY A 153 1.04 -22.81 -8.84
CA GLY A 153 0.68 -22.97 -7.44
C GLY A 153 1.85 -22.84 -6.47
N GLY A 154 1.66 -23.38 -5.27
CA GLY A 154 2.67 -23.35 -4.20
C GLY A 154 3.08 -21.93 -3.81
N LEU A 155 2.13 -20.98 -3.90
CA LEU A 155 2.41 -19.55 -3.71
C LEU A 155 2.87 -19.23 -2.29
N GLY A 156 2.26 -19.82 -1.24
CA GLY A 156 2.67 -19.60 0.15
C GLY A 156 4.10 -20.07 0.48
N HIS A 157 4.64 -21.00 -0.30
CA HIS A 157 6.05 -21.41 -0.18
C HIS A 157 7.03 -20.38 -0.73
N ARG A 158 6.56 -19.44 -1.56
CA ARG A 158 7.40 -18.46 -2.27
C ARG A 158 7.15 -17.03 -1.84
N TYR A 159 5.93 -16.73 -1.43
CA TYR A 159 5.46 -15.38 -1.13
C TYR A 159 4.75 -15.36 0.21
N ASP A 160 4.87 -14.23 0.90
CA ASP A 160 4.06 -13.90 2.08
C ASP A 160 2.96 -12.92 1.68
N VAL A 161 3.25 -12.05 0.69
CA VAL A 161 2.33 -11.05 0.16
C VAL A 161 2.32 -11.09 -1.37
N ILE A 162 1.12 -11.02 -1.98
CA ILE A 162 0.95 -10.84 -3.43
C ILE A 162 0.17 -9.55 -3.69
N VAL A 163 0.70 -8.70 -4.57
CA VAL A 163 0.08 -7.43 -4.99
C VAL A 163 -0.51 -7.57 -6.38
N LEU A 164 -1.80 -7.25 -6.54
CA LEU A 164 -2.47 -7.16 -7.83
C LEU A 164 -2.55 -5.69 -8.29
N PRO A 165 -2.13 -5.38 -9.52
CA PRO A 165 -2.21 -4.03 -10.07
C PRO A 165 -3.66 -3.63 -10.33
N ALA A 166 -3.91 -2.33 -10.48
CA ALA A 166 -5.23 -1.76 -10.76
C ALA A 166 -5.78 -2.04 -12.17
N GLU A 167 -5.99 -3.32 -12.47
CA GLU A 167 -6.62 -3.83 -13.68
C GLU A 167 -7.96 -4.50 -13.33
N SER A 168 -8.89 -4.55 -14.29
CA SER A 168 -10.19 -5.19 -14.07
C SER A 168 -10.07 -6.70 -13.92
N ALA A 169 -11.00 -7.31 -13.17
CA ALA A 169 -11.04 -8.76 -12.96
C ALA A 169 -11.02 -9.55 -14.28
N GLY A 170 -11.81 -9.12 -15.28
CA GLY A 170 -11.82 -9.73 -16.61
C GLY A 170 -10.46 -9.69 -17.29
N ARG A 171 -9.78 -8.53 -17.26
CA ARG A 171 -8.44 -8.38 -17.87
C ARG A 171 -7.38 -9.24 -17.17
N LEU A 172 -7.43 -9.35 -15.84
CA LEU A 172 -6.53 -10.20 -15.06
C LEU A 172 -6.79 -11.70 -15.35
N ARG A 173 -8.05 -12.10 -15.47
CA ARG A 173 -8.44 -13.50 -15.71
C ARG A 173 -8.17 -13.94 -17.15
N GLU A 174 -8.55 -13.13 -18.13
CA GLU A 174 -8.58 -13.50 -19.55
C GLU A 174 -7.28 -13.15 -20.28
N GLY A 175 -6.64 -12.04 -19.90
CA GLY A 175 -5.42 -11.53 -20.55
C GLY A 175 -5.60 -11.28 -22.05
N PHE A 176 -4.62 -11.67 -22.87
CA PHE A 176 -4.73 -11.55 -24.33
C PHE A 176 -5.49 -12.73 -24.92
N GLU A 177 -6.42 -12.44 -25.85
CA GLU A 177 -7.15 -13.48 -26.58
C GLU A 177 -6.18 -14.39 -27.37
N PRO A 178 -6.31 -15.73 -27.25
CA PRO A 178 -5.51 -16.67 -28.02
C PRO A 178 -5.54 -16.39 -29.53
N GLY A 179 -4.37 -16.34 -30.16
CA GLY A 179 -4.22 -16.03 -31.58
C GLY A 179 -3.97 -14.56 -31.91
N THR A 180 -4.15 -13.64 -30.95
CA THR A 180 -3.82 -12.20 -31.14
C THR A 180 -2.35 -11.87 -30.84
N VAL A 181 -1.68 -12.73 -30.07
CA VAL A 181 -0.28 -12.64 -29.66
C VAL A 181 0.39 -14.02 -29.72
N PRO A 182 1.73 -14.12 -29.76
CA PRO A 182 2.42 -15.41 -29.64
C PRO A 182 1.93 -16.23 -28.44
N PRO A 183 1.75 -17.56 -28.54
CA PRO A 183 1.07 -18.37 -27.52
C PRO A 183 1.58 -18.21 -26.09
N ARG A 184 2.88 -17.97 -25.91
CA ARG A 184 3.50 -17.74 -24.60
C ARG A 184 3.02 -16.47 -23.86
N TYR A 185 2.34 -15.57 -24.56
CA TYR A 185 1.81 -14.31 -24.02
C TYR A 185 0.28 -14.26 -24.00
N ALA A 186 -0.38 -15.30 -24.54
CA ALA A 186 -1.83 -15.39 -24.56
C ALA A 186 -2.38 -15.88 -23.22
N GLY A 187 -3.62 -15.50 -22.91
CA GLY A 187 -4.28 -15.80 -21.66
C GLY A 187 -3.91 -14.84 -20.52
N GLY A 188 -4.63 -15.00 -19.41
CA GLY A 188 -4.37 -14.36 -18.12
C GLY A 188 -4.28 -15.43 -17.04
N LEU A 189 -4.71 -15.13 -15.81
CA LEU A 189 -4.73 -16.09 -14.71
C LEU A 189 -5.53 -17.36 -15.03
N GLY A 190 -6.68 -17.21 -15.69
CA GLY A 190 -7.67 -18.26 -15.85
C GLY A 190 -8.23 -18.77 -14.52
N ASP A 191 -9.12 -19.75 -14.57
CA ASP A 191 -9.79 -20.30 -13.38
C ASP A 191 -8.82 -21.00 -12.45
N GLU A 192 -7.77 -21.61 -13.02
CA GLU A 192 -6.68 -22.21 -12.27
C GLU A 192 -5.91 -21.16 -11.46
N GLY A 193 -5.45 -20.08 -12.10
CA GLY A 193 -4.70 -19.05 -11.40
C GLY A 193 -5.53 -18.36 -10.33
N VAL A 194 -6.82 -18.12 -10.58
CA VAL A 194 -7.74 -17.56 -9.59
C VAL A 194 -7.88 -18.48 -8.37
N ARG A 195 -7.98 -19.79 -8.57
CA ARG A 195 -8.04 -20.78 -7.49
C ARG A 195 -6.75 -20.81 -6.67
N GLU A 196 -5.59 -20.72 -7.33
CA GLU A 196 -4.29 -20.68 -6.63
C GLU A 196 -4.13 -19.39 -5.80
N LEU A 197 -4.66 -18.26 -6.26
CA LEU A 197 -4.71 -17.03 -5.45
C LEU A 197 -5.63 -17.19 -4.25
N ALA A 198 -6.79 -17.85 -4.41
CA ALA A 198 -7.68 -18.12 -3.29
C ALA A 198 -7.01 -19.04 -2.25
N ALA A 199 -6.41 -20.15 -2.70
CA ALA A 199 -5.68 -21.09 -1.84
C ALA A 199 -4.49 -20.43 -1.14
N PHE A 200 -3.83 -19.46 -1.78
CA PHE A 200 -2.77 -18.67 -1.16
C PHE A 200 -3.27 -17.87 0.05
N VAL A 201 -4.41 -17.18 -0.09
CA VAL A 201 -5.02 -16.44 1.02
C VAL A 201 -5.50 -17.38 2.10
N GLU A 202 -6.24 -18.43 1.72
CA GLU A 202 -6.75 -19.43 2.67
C GLU A 202 -5.63 -20.06 3.50
N GLY A 203 -4.45 -20.26 2.90
CA GLY A 203 -3.25 -20.79 3.56
C GLY A 203 -2.41 -19.78 4.37
N GLY A 204 -2.92 -18.57 4.62
CA GLY A 204 -2.26 -17.56 5.46
C GLY A 204 -1.51 -16.46 4.71
N GLY A 205 -1.62 -16.40 3.39
CA GLY A 205 -1.02 -15.34 2.58
C GLY A 205 -1.82 -14.03 2.62
N THR A 206 -1.15 -12.91 2.37
CA THR A 206 -1.79 -11.59 2.26
C THR A 206 -1.93 -11.18 0.80
N MET A 207 -3.14 -10.88 0.35
CA MET A 207 -3.41 -10.27 -0.96
C MET A 207 -3.61 -8.77 -0.83
N VAL A 208 -2.90 -7.98 -1.63
CA VAL A 208 -3.09 -6.52 -1.74
C VAL A 208 -3.70 -6.21 -3.11
N CYS A 209 -4.99 -5.90 -3.13
CA CYS A 209 -5.74 -5.65 -4.36
C CYS A 209 -5.87 -4.13 -4.58
N LEU A 210 -5.16 -3.60 -5.57
CA LEU A 210 -5.18 -2.18 -5.91
C LEU A 210 -6.39 -1.86 -6.78
N ASN A 211 -7.24 -0.96 -6.31
CA ASN A 211 -8.37 -0.40 -7.03
C ASN A 211 -9.24 -1.50 -7.68
N GLN A 212 -9.34 -1.56 -9.01
CA GLN A 212 -10.24 -2.47 -9.74
C GLN A 212 -9.91 -3.96 -9.59
N SER A 213 -8.69 -4.32 -9.18
CA SER A 213 -8.36 -5.73 -8.91
C SER A 213 -9.07 -6.28 -7.67
N SER A 214 -9.60 -5.40 -6.82
CA SER A 214 -10.43 -5.77 -5.66
C SER A 214 -11.61 -6.64 -6.07
N GLU A 215 -12.24 -6.39 -7.23
CA GLU A 215 -13.36 -7.19 -7.73
C GLU A 215 -12.99 -8.66 -7.97
N LEU A 216 -11.76 -8.91 -8.43
CA LEU A 216 -11.27 -10.27 -8.63
C LEU A 216 -11.20 -10.99 -7.29
N CYS A 217 -10.60 -10.34 -6.28
CA CYS A 217 -10.42 -10.90 -4.94
C CYS A 217 -11.76 -11.12 -4.23
N ILE A 218 -12.68 -10.16 -4.32
CA ILE A 218 -14.05 -10.25 -3.77
C ILE A 218 -14.77 -11.47 -4.35
N THR A 219 -14.76 -11.63 -5.67
CA THR A 219 -15.47 -12.73 -6.34
C THR A 219 -14.78 -14.08 -6.12
N ALA A 220 -13.44 -14.11 -6.17
CA ALA A 220 -12.66 -15.36 -6.10
C ALA A 220 -12.74 -16.04 -4.73
N LEU A 221 -12.84 -15.24 -3.66
CA LEU A 221 -12.85 -15.70 -2.27
C LEU A 221 -14.24 -15.61 -1.63
N ASP A 222 -15.27 -15.27 -2.40
CA ASP A 222 -16.64 -15.04 -1.90
C ASP A 222 -16.65 -14.10 -0.68
N LEU A 223 -15.89 -13.00 -0.76
CA LEU A 223 -15.75 -12.08 0.37
C LEU A 223 -17.09 -11.40 0.67
N PRO A 224 -17.47 -11.26 1.96
CA PRO A 224 -18.69 -10.55 2.39
C PRO A 224 -18.55 -9.03 2.27
N VAL A 225 -18.24 -8.57 1.07
CA VAL A 225 -17.97 -7.18 0.68
C VAL A 225 -18.50 -6.99 -0.72
N ARG A 226 -19.20 -5.88 -0.96
CA ARG A 226 -19.65 -5.51 -2.31
C ARG A 226 -19.12 -4.14 -2.73
N ASN A 227 -18.91 -3.97 -4.03
CA ASN A 227 -18.72 -2.64 -4.61
C ASN A 227 -20.08 -2.01 -4.96
N VAL A 228 -20.49 -1.01 -4.19
CA VAL A 228 -21.82 -0.40 -4.31
C VAL A 228 -22.00 0.45 -5.55
N VAL A 229 -20.90 0.85 -6.20
CA VAL A 229 -20.95 1.67 -7.43
C VAL A 229 -20.76 0.85 -8.71
N ALA A 230 -20.53 -0.47 -8.60
CA ALA A 230 -20.26 -1.33 -9.76
C ALA A 230 -21.40 -1.41 -10.78
N HIS A 231 -22.65 -1.35 -10.32
CA HIS A 231 -23.86 -1.50 -11.13
C HIS A 231 -24.50 -0.17 -11.54
N LEU A 232 -23.97 0.94 -11.04
CA LEU A 232 -24.52 2.27 -11.32
C LEU A 232 -24.14 2.73 -12.72
N ARG A 233 -25.07 3.37 -13.39
CA ARG A 233 -24.84 3.98 -14.70
C ARG A 233 -24.00 5.25 -14.52
N ARG A 234 -23.30 5.67 -15.58
CA ARG A 234 -22.43 6.86 -15.54
C ARG A 234 -23.16 8.16 -15.26
N ASP A 235 -24.46 8.23 -15.51
CA ASP A 235 -25.35 9.36 -15.18
C ASP A 235 -25.88 9.28 -13.74
N GLU A 236 -25.63 8.19 -13.02
CA GLU A 236 -25.97 8.00 -11.61
C GLU A 236 -24.72 8.19 -10.73
N PHE A 237 -23.59 7.58 -11.11
CA PHE A 237 -22.32 7.75 -10.41
C PHE A 237 -21.15 7.91 -11.40
N PHE A 238 -20.37 8.96 -11.22
CA PHE A 238 -19.14 9.15 -11.99
C PHE A 238 -18.11 10.00 -11.26
N SER A 239 -16.91 9.45 -11.11
CA SER A 239 -15.73 10.23 -10.81
C SER A 239 -14.49 9.58 -11.46
N SER A 240 -13.69 10.42 -12.10
CA SER A 240 -12.41 10.04 -12.70
C SER A 240 -11.41 11.15 -12.45
N GLY A 241 -10.24 10.79 -11.94
CA GLY A 241 -9.14 11.71 -11.69
C GLY A 241 -9.45 12.82 -10.68
N SER A 242 -9.98 12.47 -9.51
CA SER A 242 -10.38 13.42 -8.47
C SER A 242 -9.66 13.16 -7.14
N ILE A 243 -9.51 14.21 -6.34
CA ILE A 243 -9.00 14.14 -4.97
C ILE A 243 -10.20 14.08 -4.04
N MET A 244 -10.27 13.02 -3.24
CA MET A 244 -11.32 12.80 -2.26
C MET A 244 -10.75 12.83 -0.85
N GLU A 245 -11.53 13.32 0.11
CA GLU A 245 -11.24 13.14 1.53
C GLU A 245 -11.78 11.79 2.02
N THR A 246 -11.06 11.16 2.95
CA THR A 246 -11.47 9.96 3.67
C THR A 246 -11.07 10.09 5.14
N VAL A 247 -11.85 9.48 6.02
CA VAL A 247 -11.47 9.25 7.41
C VAL A 247 -10.76 7.91 7.50
N THR A 248 -9.57 7.88 8.10
CA THR A 248 -8.73 6.69 8.25
C THR A 248 -8.80 6.13 9.66
N ASP A 249 -8.43 4.85 9.83
CA ASP A 249 -8.13 4.21 11.12
C ASP A 249 -6.61 4.04 11.29
N PRO A 250 -5.88 5.00 11.89
CA PRO A 250 -4.44 4.90 12.12
C PRO A 250 -4.05 3.88 13.18
N SER A 251 -5.01 3.23 13.86
CA SER A 251 -4.70 2.11 14.77
C SER A 251 -4.26 0.86 14.00
N HIS A 252 -4.72 0.72 12.76
CA HIS A 252 -4.34 -0.36 11.86
C HIS A 252 -2.96 -0.12 11.24
N ALA A 253 -2.11 -1.15 11.19
CA ALA A 253 -0.72 -1.03 10.72
C ALA A 253 -0.61 -0.59 9.26
N VAL A 254 -1.52 -1.05 8.39
CA VAL A 254 -1.67 -0.57 7.01
C VAL A 254 -1.77 0.97 6.92
N LEU A 255 -2.37 1.63 7.91
CA LEU A 255 -2.55 3.09 7.92
C LEU A 255 -1.64 3.84 8.91
N TRP A 256 -0.60 3.19 9.44
CA TRP A 256 0.39 3.90 10.24
C TRP A 256 1.04 5.02 9.42
N GLY A 257 1.11 6.21 10.02
CA GLY A 257 1.64 7.41 9.37
C GLY A 257 0.64 8.16 8.48
N MET A 258 -0.59 7.66 8.32
CA MET A 258 -1.68 8.41 7.68
C MET A 258 -2.33 9.38 8.67
N PRO A 259 -2.71 10.59 8.23
CA PRO A 259 -3.55 11.47 9.03
C PRO A 259 -4.98 10.93 9.13
N GLU A 260 -5.67 11.19 10.25
CA GLU A 260 -7.07 10.80 10.46
C GLU A 260 -7.97 11.23 9.29
N ARG A 261 -7.80 12.44 8.75
CA ARG A 261 -8.40 12.84 7.47
C ARG A 261 -7.36 12.85 6.37
N ALA A 262 -7.46 11.87 5.49
CA ALA A 262 -6.52 11.64 4.39
C ALA A 262 -7.12 12.06 3.05
N ARG A 263 -6.23 12.43 2.13
CA ARG A 263 -6.57 12.79 0.76
C ARG A 263 -6.13 11.66 -0.16
N ILE A 264 -7.06 11.08 -0.89
CA ILE A 264 -6.79 9.96 -1.81
C ILE A 264 -7.10 10.37 -3.25
N PHE A 265 -6.44 9.71 -4.19
CA PHE A 265 -6.72 9.88 -5.61
C PHE A 265 -7.74 8.82 -6.08
N PHE A 266 -8.92 9.29 -6.47
CA PHE A 266 -10.02 8.47 -6.95
C PHE A 266 -10.07 8.51 -8.49
N ASP A 267 -10.11 7.36 -9.13
CA ASP A 267 -10.30 7.27 -10.59
C ASP A 267 -11.04 5.99 -10.94
N ARG A 268 -12.36 6.12 -11.15
CA ARG A 268 -13.26 5.01 -11.41
C ARG A 268 -13.01 3.86 -10.43
N SER A 269 -12.86 4.22 -9.16
CA SER A 269 -12.50 3.27 -8.12
C SER A 269 -13.73 2.60 -7.50
N PRO A 270 -13.59 1.39 -6.96
CA PRO A 270 -14.68 0.77 -6.21
C PRO A 270 -14.93 1.52 -4.90
N VAL A 271 -16.17 1.44 -4.44
CA VAL A 271 -16.62 1.96 -3.14
C VAL A 271 -17.25 0.78 -2.41
N PHE A 272 -16.74 0.44 -1.24
CA PHE A 272 -17.08 -0.83 -0.61
C PHE A 272 -18.15 -0.68 0.47
N ASP A 273 -19.00 -1.69 0.56
CA ASP A 273 -19.89 -1.91 1.69
C ASP A 273 -19.65 -3.31 2.24
N THR A 274 -19.63 -3.43 3.56
CA THR A 274 -19.46 -4.70 4.26
C THR A 274 -20.80 -5.39 4.39
N GLU A 275 -20.85 -6.70 4.17
CA GLU A 275 -22.07 -7.50 4.23
C GLU A 275 -22.11 -8.40 5.47
N GLU A 276 -23.21 -9.15 5.63
CA GLU A 276 -23.31 -10.14 6.70
C GLU A 276 -22.18 -11.17 6.59
N GLY A 277 -21.55 -11.49 7.73
CA GLY A 277 -20.39 -12.37 7.77
C GLY A 277 -19.04 -11.67 7.59
N PHE A 278 -18.99 -10.36 7.38
CA PHE A 278 -17.74 -9.60 7.33
C PHE A 278 -16.89 -9.79 8.59
N ARG A 279 -15.64 -10.21 8.38
CA ARG A 279 -14.58 -10.31 9.38
C ARG A 279 -13.39 -9.50 8.90
N GLY A 280 -12.89 -8.62 9.76
CA GLY A 280 -11.77 -7.74 9.45
C GLY A 280 -12.01 -6.30 9.91
N ARG A 281 -11.40 -5.36 9.22
CA ARG A 281 -11.33 -3.94 9.62
C ARG A 281 -11.67 -3.02 8.46
N VAL A 282 -12.45 -1.98 8.73
CA VAL A 282 -12.59 -0.84 7.80
C VAL A 282 -11.43 0.10 8.01
N LEU A 283 -10.51 0.16 7.04
CA LEU A 283 -9.29 0.95 7.13
C LEU A 283 -9.57 2.43 6.85
N ALA A 284 -10.33 2.72 5.81
CA ALA A 284 -10.70 4.08 5.46
C ALA A 284 -12.16 4.15 5.01
N ARG A 285 -12.85 5.24 5.35
CA ARG A 285 -14.27 5.47 5.05
C ARG A 285 -14.49 6.89 4.54
N TYR A 286 -15.46 7.06 3.64
CA TYR A 286 -16.00 8.38 3.33
C TYR A 286 -16.91 8.86 4.46
N GLN A 287 -17.08 10.17 4.61
CA GLN A 287 -17.94 10.74 5.64
C GLN A 287 -19.41 10.30 5.48
N ASP A 288 -20.17 10.39 6.56
CA ASP A 288 -21.56 9.91 6.63
C ASP A 288 -22.55 10.74 5.80
N ALA A 289 -22.21 11.98 5.43
CA ALA A 289 -23.05 12.85 4.61
C ALA A 289 -22.24 13.91 3.85
N GLY A 290 -22.75 14.30 2.67
CA GLY A 290 -22.21 15.37 1.83
C GLY A 290 -21.01 14.95 0.98
N SER A 291 -20.49 15.87 0.17
CA SER A 291 -19.48 15.56 -0.85
C SER A 291 -18.08 15.26 -0.29
N PRO A 292 -17.44 14.11 -0.58
CA PRO A 292 -16.04 13.86 -0.24
C PRO A 292 -15.07 14.59 -1.20
N LEU A 293 -15.58 15.26 -2.23
CA LEU A 293 -14.79 15.89 -3.27
C LEU A 293 -14.01 17.10 -2.73
N LEU A 294 -12.69 17.02 -2.82
CA LEU A 294 -11.80 18.16 -2.55
C LEU A 294 -11.37 18.87 -3.84
N SER A 295 -11.21 18.12 -4.93
CA SER A 295 -10.84 18.65 -6.25
C SER A 295 -11.17 17.66 -7.36
N GLY A 296 -11.62 18.14 -8.52
CA GLY A 296 -12.01 17.32 -9.66
C GLY A 296 -13.51 17.32 -9.89
N TYR A 297 -14.06 16.15 -10.22
CA TYR A 297 -15.48 15.97 -10.53
C TYR A 297 -16.04 14.72 -9.84
N LEU A 298 -17.20 14.88 -9.22
CA LEU A 298 -17.97 13.81 -8.61
C LEU A 298 -19.45 14.01 -8.93
N LEU A 299 -20.08 12.94 -9.43
CA LEU A 299 -21.52 12.77 -9.56
C LEU A 299 -21.94 11.57 -8.68
N GLY A 300 -23.03 11.71 -7.92
CA GLY A 300 -23.59 10.65 -7.08
C GLY A 300 -22.87 10.46 -5.73
N GLU A 301 -22.54 11.54 -5.03
CA GLU A 301 -21.80 11.50 -3.76
C GLU A 301 -22.49 10.69 -2.63
N GLU A 302 -23.82 10.61 -2.66
CA GLU A 302 -24.63 9.81 -1.74
C GLU A 302 -24.30 8.31 -1.79
N HIS A 303 -23.78 7.81 -2.93
CA HIS A 303 -23.34 6.43 -3.06
C HIS A 303 -22.02 6.16 -2.33
N MET A 304 -21.29 7.20 -1.94
CA MET A 304 -20.04 7.10 -1.18
C MET A 304 -20.26 7.26 0.32
N ASN A 305 -21.30 7.97 0.74
CA ASN A 305 -21.47 8.35 2.14
C ASN A 305 -21.57 7.14 3.09
N GLY A 306 -20.75 7.17 4.14
CA GLY A 306 -20.61 6.10 5.12
C GLY A 306 -19.98 4.81 4.59
N ARG A 307 -19.56 4.75 3.31
CA ARG A 307 -18.98 3.56 2.68
C ARG A 307 -17.46 3.52 2.82
N ALA A 308 -16.89 2.32 2.72
CA ALA A 308 -15.47 2.11 2.86
C ALA A 308 -14.71 2.43 1.57
N ALA A 309 -13.57 3.09 1.73
CA ALA A 309 -12.57 3.34 0.69
C ALA A 309 -11.41 2.32 0.75
N ALA A 310 -11.22 1.67 1.90
CA ALA A 310 -10.25 0.58 2.06
C ALA A 310 -10.68 -0.38 3.18
N LEU A 311 -10.38 -1.65 3.01
CA LEU A 311 -10.71 -2.74 3.92
C LEU A 311 -9.49 -3.67 4.10
N ASP A 312 -9.38 -4.27 5.28
CA ASP A 312 -8.62 -5.49 5.51
C ASP A 312 -9.65 -6.57 5.85
N VAL A 313 -9.73 -7.62 5.03
CA VAL A 313 -10.72 -8.70 5.14
C VAL A 313 -10.00 -9.98 5.55
N GLU A 314 -10.43 -10.60 6.64
CA GLU A 314 -9.98 -11.93 7.04
C GLU A 314 -10.61 -12.98 6.11
N ALA A 315 -9.79 -13.84 5.49
CA ALA A 315 -10.26 -14.92 4.63
C ALA A 315 -9.39 -16.16 4.82
N GLY A 316 -10.00 -17.25 5.32
CA GLY A 316 -9.26 -18.41 5.80
C GLY A 316 -8.30 -18.02 6.93
N ASP A 317 -7.03 -18.41 6.80
CA ASP A 317 -5.96 -18.01 7.74
C ASP A 317 -5.22 -16.73 7.32
N GLY A 318 -5.58 -16.14 6.18
CA GLY A 318 -4.91 -14.98 5.59
C GLY A 318 -5.78 -13.73 5.50
N HIS A 319 -5.27 -12.76 4.74
CA HIS A 319 -5.83 -11.41 4.65
C HIS A 319 -5.99 -10.94 3.21
N VAL A 320 -7.03 -10.15 2.95
CA VAL A 320 -7.22 -9.42 1.69
C VAL A 320 -7.36 -7.93 1.97
N ILE A 321 -6.32 -7.18 1.63
CA ILE A 321 -6.30 -5.72 1.70
C ILE A 321 -6.88 -5.16 0.41
N LEU A 322 -8.12 -4.66 0.49
CA LEU A 322 -8.83 -4.03 -0.63
C LEU A 322 -8.62 -2.52 -0.56
N LEU A 323 -7.93 -1.96 -1.55
CA LEU A 323 -7.70 -0.51 -1.63
C LEU A 323 -8.54 0.09 -2.75
N GLY A 324 -9.63 0.79 -2.42
CA GLY A 324 -10.54 1.47 -3.35
C GLY A 324 -9.95 2.76 -3.95
N PHE A 325 -8.63 2.81 -4.09
CA PHE A 325 -7.87 3.89 -4.70
C PHE A 325 -6.49 3.34 -5.08
N ARG A 326 -5.68 4.15 -5.76
CA ARG A 326 -4.30 3.78 -6.14
C ARG A 326 -3.32 4.56 -5.27
N PRO A 327 -2.80 4.00 -4.17
CA PRO A 327 -1.92 4.72 -3.26
C PRO A 327 -0.66 5.27 -3.96
N GLN A 328 -0.21 4.61 -5.02
CA GLN A 328 0.98 4.92 -5.80
C GLN A 328 0.69 5.66 -7.11
N TRP A 329 -0.55 6.08 -7.40
CA TRP A 329 -0.99 6.56 -8.72
C TRP A 329 0.07 7.38 -9.47
N ARG A 330 0.64 6.80 -10.53
CA ARG A 330 1.67 7.42 -11.38
C ARG A 330 2.91 7.98 -10.65
N GLY A 331 3.21 7.47 -9.45
CA GLY A 331 4.29 7.99 -8.61
C GLY A 331 4.06 9.43 -8.14
N GLN A 332 2.81 9.90 -8.07
CA GLN A 332 2.49 11.28 -7.73
C GLN A 332 1.99 11.51 -6.29
N PRO A 333 1.06 10.70 -5.72
CA PRO A 333 0.50 11.00 -4.41
C PRO A 333 1.41 10.49 -3.28
N TYR A 334 2.47 11.23 -2.98
CA TYR A 334 3.40 10.96 -1.86
C TYR A 334 2.71 10.79 -0.51
N GLY A 335 1.54 11.40 -0.33
CA GLY A 335 0.73 11.26 0.89
C GLY A 335 0.24 9.83 1.13
N THR A 336 0.04 9.04 0.08
CA THR A 336 -0.58 7.71 0.18
C THR A 336 0.38 6.54 -0.07
N PHE A 337 1.63 6.78 -0.49
CA PHE A 337 2.61 5.68 -0.71
C PHE A 337 2.77 4.77 0.51
N ARG A 338 2.79 5.35 1.71
CA ARG A 338 2.86 4.62 2.98
C ARG A 338 1.77 3.56 3.15
N VAL A 339 0.58 3.76 2.57
CA VAL A 339 -0.50 2.75 2.61
C VAL A 339 -0.06 1.51 1.84
N LEU A 340 0.48 1.65 0.64
CA LEU A 340 0.99 0.52 -0.14
C LEU A 340 2.18 -0.15 0.56
N PHE A 341 3.11 0.64 1.11
CA PHE A 341 4.27 0.09 1.80
C PHE A 341 3.89 -0.67 3.06
N ASN A 342 3.02 -0.12 3.91
CA ASN A 342 2.54 -0.84 5.09
C ASN A 342 1.70 -2.06 4.68
N SER A 343 0.93 -2.00 3.60
CA SER A 343 0.13 -3.15 3.13
C SER A 343 1.00 -4.36 2.79
N VAL A 344 2.22 -4.15 2.28
CA VAL A 344 3.16 -5.26 2.01
C VAL A 344 4.02 -5.66 3.21
N LEU A 345 3.85 -5.00 4.36
CA LEU A 345 4.51 -5.30 5.63
C LEU A 345 3.52 -5.81 6.70
N GLU A 346 2.28 -6.09 6.29
CA GLU A 346 1.23 -6.65 7.14
C GLU A 346 1.26 -8.18 7.08
#